data_AF-A0A453GDJ8-F1
#
_entry.id   AF-A0A453GDJ8-F1
#
_cell.length_a   1.000
_cell.length_b   1.000
_cell.length_c   1.000
_cell.angle_alpha   90.00
_cell.angle_beta   90.00
_cell.angle_gamma   90.00
#
_symmetry.space_group_name_H-M   'P 1'
#
loop_
_entity.id
_entity.type
_entity.pdbx_description
1 polymer ?
#
loop_
_entity_poly.entity_id
_entity_poly.type
_entity_poly.pdbx_seq_one_letter_code
_entity_poly.pdbx_strand_id
1 'polypeptide(L)'
;GKGKVAPTTKQLHGVVSNILKEVDFNTATLADILRKLGDHFDMDLMDRKSEVKRIIEEVINSMSDDEGEEENEEEDAEENGKKEEDSKEDPDEEEEK
;
A
#
# COMPACT_ATOMS: atom_id res chain seq x y z
N GLY A 1 15.66 -23.05 -4.57
CA GLY A 1 14.25 -23.26 -4.19
C GLY A 1 13.41 -22.17 -4.82
N LYS A 2 12.18 -22.48 -5.25
CA LYS A 2 11.25 -21.44 -5.71
C LYS A 2 10.95 -20.56 -4.50
N GLY A 3 11.51 -19.34 -4.46
CA GLY A 3 11.20 -18.38 -3.42
C GLY A 3 9.69 -18.19 -3.37
N LYS A 4 9.11 -18.26 -2.18
CA LYS A 4 7.69 -17.94 -1.99
C LYS A 4 7.51 -16.51 -2.51
N VAL A 5 6.71 -16.35 -3.55
CA VAL A 5 6.47 -15.04 -4.15
C VAL A 5 5.63 -14.25 -3.16
N ALA A 6 6.02 -13.01 -2.87
CA ALA A 6 5.27 -12.17 -1.95
C ALA A 6 3.81 -12.01 -2.44
N PRO A 7 2.82 -12.04 -1.55
CA PRO A 7 1.42 -11.89 -1.95
C PRO A 7 1.20 -10.50 -2.54
N THR A 8 0.42 -10.48 -3.61
CA THR A 8 -0.03 -9.24 -4.25
C THR A 8 -1.03 -8.51 -3.36
N THR A 9 -1.15 -7.19 -3.52
CA THR A 9 -2.14 -6.36 -2.82
C THR A 9 -3.56 -6.91 -2.94
N LYS A 10 -3.95 -7.40 -4.12
CA LYS A 10 -5.26 -8.03 -4.35
C LYS A 10 -5.47 -9.31 -3.52
N GLN A 11 -4.42 -10.13 -3.37
CA GLN A 11 -4.48 -11.34 -2.53
C GLN A 11 -4.58 -10.96 -1.05
N LEU A 12 -3.80 -9.97 -0.61
CA LEU A 12 -3.89 -9.44 0.76
C LEU A 12 -5.30 -8.93 1.05
N HIS A 13 -5.87 -8.11 0.16
CA HIS A 13 -7.22 -7.57 0.31
C HIS A 13 -8.29 -8.65 0.44
N GLY A 14 -8.22 -9.70 -0.39
CA GLY A 14 -9.16 -10.82 -0.32
C GLY A 14 -9.10 -11.57 1.02
N VAL A 15 -7.89 -11.83 1.52
CA VAL A 15 -7.70 -12.54 2.80
C VAL A 15 -8.07 -11.65 3.98
N VAL A 16 -7.71 -10.36 3.96
CA VAL A 16 -8.09 -9.37 4.98
C VAL A 16 -9.63 -9.27 5.08
N SER A 17 -10.34 -9.20 3.95
CA SER A 17 -11.81 -9.20 3.93
C SER A 17 -12.40 -10.44 4.61
N ASN A 18 -11.81 -11.62 4.42
CA ASN A 18 -12.26 -12.84 5.08
C ASN A 18 -11.95 -12.83 6.58
N ILE A 19 -10.75 -12.38 6.98
CA ILE A 19 -10.38 -12.28 8.39
C ILE A 19 -11.33 -11.33 9.12
N LEU A 20 -11.61 -10.15 8.56
CA LEU A 20 -12.48 -9.15 9.17
C LEU A 20 -13.94 -9.62 9.32
N LYS A 21 -14.41 -10.54 8.46
CA LYS A 21 -15.74 -11.17 8.59
C LYS A 21 -15.82 -12.22 9.70
N GLU A 22 -14.71 -12.87 10.01
CA GLU A 22 -14.64 -13.96 11.00
C GLU A 22 -14.15 -13.48 12.38
N VAL A 23 -13.56 -12.30 12.45
CA VAL A 23 -12.93 -11.80 13.67
C VAL A 23 -13.96 -11.20 14.63
N ASP A 24 -13.79 -11.47 15.92
CA ASP A 24 -14.55 -10.79 16.98
C ASP A 24 -13.84 -9.49 17.38
N PHE A 25 -14.37 -8.36 16.94
CA PHE A 25 -13.82 -7.03 17.21
C PHE A 25 -13.83 -6.63 18.69
N ASN A 26 -14.57 -7.33 19.56
CA ASN A 26 -14.51 -7.07 21.01
C ASN A 26 -13.21 -7.57 21.64
N THR A 27 -12.52 -8.52 20.99
CA THR A 27 -11.37 -9.22 21.56
C THR A 27 -10.14 -9.17 20.67
N ALA A 28 -10.32 -9.07 19.35
CA ALA A 28 -9.22 -9.05 18.42
C ALA A 28 -8.65 -7.65 18.23
N THR A 29 -7.33 -7.58 18.17
CA THR A 29 -6.57 -6.37 17.90
C THR A 29 -6.03 -6.37 16.47
N LEU A 30 -5.53 -5.22 16.03
CA LEU A 30 -4.80 -5.11 14.76
C LEU A 30 -3.64 -6.13 14.66
N ALA A 31 -2.93 -6.39 15.76
CA ALA A 31 -1.84 -7.36 15.78
C ALA A 31 -2.33 -8.81 15.54
N ASP A 32 -3.55 -9.14 15.97
CA ASP A 32 -4.14 -10.45 15.72
C ASP A 32 -4.54 -10.62 14.26
N ILE A 33 -5.04 -9.56 13.62
CA ILE A 33 -5.35 -9.54 12.19
C ILE A 33 -4.05 -9.71 11.37
N LEU A 34 -3.00 -8.95 11.72
CA LEU A 34 -1.68 -9.06 11.08
C LEU A 34 -1.10 -10.46 11.21
N ARG A 35 -1.19 -11.08 12.40
CA ARG A 35 -0.72 -12.44 12.65
C ARG A 35 -1.48 -13.47 11.79
N LYS A 36 -2.81 -13.41 11.79
CA LYS A 36 -3.64 -14.30 10.96
C LYS A 36 -3.33 -14.16 9.47
N LEU A 37 -3.05 -12.94 9.01
CA LEU A 37 -2.68 -12.68 7.62
C LEU A 37 -1.29 -13.26 7.30
N GLY A 38 -0.31 -13.08 8.19
CA GLY A 38 1.02 -13.67 8.04
C GLY A 38 1.00 -15.19 8.04
N ASP A 39 0.22 -15.80 8.95
CA ASP A 39 0.01 -17.24 9.02
C ASP A 39 -0.61 -17.80 7.72
N HIS A 40 -1.51 -17.04 7.07
CA HIS A 40 -2.15 -17.45 5.82
C HIS A 40 -1.14 -17.56 4.66
N PHE A 41 -0.14 -16.68 4.61
CA PHE A 41 0.87 -16.67 3.55
C PHE A 41 2.17 -17.38 3.95
N ASP A 42 2.29 -17.85 5.20
CA ASP A 42 3.52 -18.37 5.79
C ASP A 42 4.67 -17.34 5.64
N MET A 43 4.35 -16.09 5.96
CA MET A 43 5.23 -14.92 5.80
C MET A 43 5.11 -13.97 6.98
N ASP A 44 6.24 -13.42 7.42
CA ASP A 44 6.21 -12.26 8.30
C ASP A 44 5.86 -11.02 7.49
N LEU A 45 4.81 -10.32 7.90
CA LEU A 45 4.34 -9.10 7.25
C LEU A 45 4.73 -7.85 8.04
N MET A 46 5.57 -7.98 9.08
CA MET A 46 6.08 -6.84 9.85
C MET A 46 6.80 -5.82 8.97
N ASP A 47 7.59 -6.26 7.99
CA ASP A 47 8.25 -5.38 7.03
C ASP A 47 7.27 -4.65 6.08
N ARG A 48 6.04 -5.18 5.95
CA ARG A 48 4.95 -4.62 5.13
C ARG A 48 3.81 -4.06 5.99
N LYS A 49 4.06 -3.80 7.28
CA LYS A 49 3.02 -3.40 8.24
C LYS A 49 2.23 -2.17 7.76
N SER A 50 2.89 -1.18 7.18
CA SER A 50 2.23 0.03 6.67
C SER A 50 1.28 -0.27 5.50
N GLU A 51 1.72 -1.09 4.54
CA GLU A 51 0.89 -1.53 3.42
C GLU A 51 -0.32 -2.31 3.92
N VAL A 52 -0.10 -3.26 4.84
CA VAL A 52 -1.19 -4.08 5.39
C VAL A 52 -2.16 -3.23 6.21
N LYS A 53 -1.67 -2.25 6.97
CA LYS A 53 -2.53 -1.29 7.70
C LYS A 53 -3.47 -0.57 6.73
N ARG A 54 -2.92 -0.02 5.63
CA ARG A 54 -3.70 0.67 4.60
C ARG A 54 -4.77 -0.23 3.99
N ILE A 55 -4.43 -1.49 3.68
CA ILE A 55 -5.40 -2.47 3.14
C ILE A 55 -6.50 -2.76 4.16
N ILE A 56 -6.18 -2.90 5.45
CA ILE A 56 -7.19 -3.13 6.49
C ILE A 56 -8.14 -1.94 6.58
N GLU A 57 -7.62 -0.71 6.57
CA GLU A 57 -8.42 0.53 6.60
C GLU A 57 -9.31 0.64 5.35
N GLU A 58 -8.77 0.40 4.15
CA GLU A 58 -9.54 0.39 2.90
C GLU A 58 -10.67 -0.65 2.93
N VAL A 59 -10.38 -1.86 3.42
CA VAL A 59 -11.40 -2.91 3.53
C VAL A 59 -12.48 -2.54 4.54
N ILE A 60 -12.12 -1.98 5.69
CA ILE A 60 -13.11 -1.50 6.69
C ILE A 60 -13.99 -0.42 6.07
N ASN A 61 -13.39 0.58 5.43
CA ASN A 61 -14.14 1.67 4.77
C ASN A 61 -15.05 1.12 3.66
N SER A 62 -14.58 0.16 2.87
CA SER A 62 -15.40 -0.49 1.82
C SER A 62 -16.58 -1.31 2.38
N MET A 63 -16.48 -1.78 3.63
CA MET A 63 -17.57 -2.48 4.32
C MET A 63 -18.52 -1.50 5.00
N SER A 64 -18.04 -0.31 5.37
CA SER A 64 -18.77 0.75 6.04
C SER A 64 -19.44 1.75 5.10
N ASP A 65 -19.08 1.78 3.81
CA ASP A 65 -19.66 2.63 2.76
C ASP A 65 -21.15 2.36 2.44
N ASP A 66 -21.84 1.53 3.25
CA ASP A 66 -23.31 1.52 3.29
C ASP A 66 -23.87 2.64 4.20
N GLU A 67 -23.03 3.31 5.01
CA GLU A 67 -23.41 4.40 5.90
C GLU A 67 -22.37 5.55 5.91
N GLY A 68 -22.45 6.43 4.91
CA GLY A 68 -22.08 7.84 5.05
C GLY A 68 -20.64 8.23 4.67
N GLU A 69 -20.55 9.08 3.65
CA GLU A 69 -19.38 9.81 3.20
C GLU A 69 -18.65 10.51 4.36
N GLU A 70 -17.46 10.03 4.73
CA GLU A 70 -16.48 10.83 5.47
C GLU A 70 -15.11 10.64 4.79
N GLU A 71 -14.78 11.66 4.03
CA GLU A 71 -13.59 11.87 3.21
C GLU A 71 -12.36 11.87 4.12
N ASN A 72 -11.49 10.87 3.98
CA ASN A 72 -10.17 10.91 4.59
C ASN A 72 -9.09 10.83 3.51
N GLU A 73 -8.78 12.00 2.98
CA GLU A 73 -7.54 12.29 2.25
C GLU A 73 -6.36 12.21 3.25
N GLU A 74 -5.81 11.01 3.46
CA GLU A 74 -4.45 10.89 3.99
C GLU A 74 -3.45 10.95 2.84
N GLU A 75 -2.98 12.18 2.64
CA GLU A 75 -1.74 12.65 2.03
C GLU A 75 -0.62 11.59 2.00
N ASP A 76 -0.47 10.90 0.87
CA ASP A 76 0.76 10.18 0.52
C ASP A 76 1.72 11.20 -0.12
N ALA A 77 2.43 11.93 0.74
CA ALA A 77 3.52 12.82 0.36
C ALA A 77 4.73 12.00 -0.13
N GLU A 78 4.67 11.48 -1.35
CA GLU A 78 5.88 11.09 -2.09
C GLU A 78 6.48 12.34 -2.75
N GLU A 79 7.28 13.06 -1.97
CA GLU A 79 8.26 14.03 -2.46
C GLU A 79 9.29 13.30 -3.33
N ASN A 80 8.97 13.06 -4.61
CA ASN A 80 9.98 12.76 -5.62
C ASN A 80 10.53 14.07 -6.19
N GLY A 81 11.33 14.75 -5.37
CA GLY A 81 12.17 15.85 -5.81
C GLY A 81 13.30 15.34 -6.70
N LYS A 82 13.18 15.53 -8.02
CA LYS A 82 14.23 16.18 -8.83
C LYS A 82 13.74 16.53 -10.23
N LYS A 83 13.33 17.79 -10.35
CA LYS A 83 13.33 18.58 -11.58
C LYS A 83 14.76 19.03 -11.82
N GLU A 84 15.35 18.74 -12.97
CA GLU A 84 16.43 19.56 -13.55
C GLU A 84 16.46 19.30 -15.06
N GLU A 85 15.61 20.10 -15.72
CA GLU A 85 15.69 20.52 -17.11
C GLU A 85 17.01 21.29 -17.31
N ASP A 86 17.95 20.74 -18.08
CA ASP A 86 19.02 21.54 -18.67
C ASP A 86 18.79 21.55 -20.19
N SER A 87 17.82 22.36 -20.59
CA SER A 87 17.82 22.98 -21.91
C SER A 87 18.98 23.98 -21.94
N LYS A 88 20.10 23.59 -22.54
CA LYS A 88 21.06 24.53 -23.12
C LYS A 88 21.08 24.33 -24.62
N GLU A 89 20.09 24.91 -25.26
CA GLU A 89 20.19 25.36 -26.64
C GLU A 89 20.70 26.80 -26.55
N ASP A 90 21.93 27.05 -26.99
CA ASP A 90 22.29 28.35 -27.55
C ASP A 90 23.25 28.14 -28.73
N PRO A 91 23.11 28.98 -29.78
CA PRO A 91 23.64 28.78 -31.13
C PRO A 91 24.98 29.52 -31.35
N ASP A 92 25.42 29.55 -32.63
CA ASP A 92 26.48 30.41 -33.20
C ASP A 92 27.94 30.02 -32.86
N GLU A 93 28.93 30.07 -33.74
CA GLU A 93 29.08 30.55 -35.12
C GLU A 93 30.38 29.88 -35.66
N GLU A 94 30.58 30.03 -36.97
CA GLU A 94 31.58 29.46 -37.86
C GLU A 94 33.06 29.56 -37.43
N GLU A 95 33.85 28.52 -37.72
CA GLU A 95 35.18 28.68 -38.35
C GLU A 95 35.57 27.39 -39.08
N GLU A 96 35.23 27.28 -40.38
CA GLU A 96 35.83 26.32 -41.29
C GLU A 96 36.52 27.08 -42.45
N LYS A 97 37.86 27.04 -42.43
CA LYS A 97 38.84 27.31 -43.52
C LYS A 97 39.19 28.74 -43.92
#